data_AF-A0A250FXX8-F1
#
_entry.id   AF-A0A250FXX8-F1
#
_cell.length_a   1.000
_cell.length_b   1.000
_cell.length_c   1.000
_cell.angle_alpha   90.00
_cell.angle_beta   90.00
_cell.angle_gamma   90.00
#
_symmetry.space_group_name_H-M   'P 1'
#
loop_
_entity.id
_entity.type
_entity.pdbx_description
1 polymer ?
#
loop_
_entity_poly.entity_id
_entity_poly.type
_entity_poly.pdbx_seq_one_letter_code
_entity_poly.pdbx_strand_id
1 'polypeptide(L)' 'METKVQDFNEIVRFCEQKRQTGDYQTLANVLGVNTDAARMQIYRKTEKAVMILYKIIKQREELKKEYQNQ' A
#
# COMPACT_ATOMS: atom_id res chain seq x y z
N MET A 1 6.63 -0.95 25.60
CA MET A 1 6.87 -1.77 24.39
C MET A 1 5.65 -1.63 23.46
N GLU A 2 5.31 -0.39 23.08
CA GLU A 2 4.06 -0.05 22.34
C GLU A 2 4.32 0.45 20.91
N THR A 3 5.58 0.67 20.54
CA THR A 3 5.97 1.38 19.31
C THR A 3 5.70 0.61 18.01
N LYS A 4 5.85 -0.73 17.99
CA LYS A 4 5.71 -1.51 16.74
C LYS A 4 4.25 -1.70 16.28
N VAL A 5 3.33 -1.90 17.22
CA VAL A 5 1.90 -2.13 16.92
C VAL A 5 1.22 -0.83 16.49
N GLN A 6 1.63 0.29 17.09
CA GLN A 6 1.13 1.61 16.71
C GLN A 6 1.53 1.98 15.27
N ASP A 7 2.79 1.73 14.89
CA ASP A 7 3.33 1.98 13.54
C ASP A 7 2.59 1.17 12.45
N PHE A 8 2.36 -0.13 12.66
CA PHE A 8 1.65 -0.94 11.66
C PHE A 8 0.21 -0.48 11.43
N ASN A 9 -0.52 -0.12 12.50
CA ASN A 9 -1.89 0.38 12.38
C ASN A 9 -1.96 1.72 11.65
N GLU A 10 -0.94 2.58 11.80
CA GLU A 10 -0.81 3.83 11.04
C GLU A 10 -0.60 3.57 9.55
N ILE A 11 0.25 2.59 9.21
CA ILE A 11 0.47 2.17 7.82
C ILE A 11 -0.81 1.61 7.20
N VAL A 12 -1.57 0.78 7.93
CA VAL A 12 -2.86 0.26 7.46
C VAL A 12 -3.81 1.42 7.16
N ARG A 13 -3.99 2.36 8.10
CA ARG A 13 -4.87 3.52 7.91
C ARG A 13 -4.44 4.37 6.72
N PHE A 14 -3.14 4.61 6.56
CA PHE A 14 -2.61 5.33 5.40
C PHE A 14 -2.98 4.63 4.09
N CYS A 15 -2.77 3.32 4.00
CA CYS A 15 -3.13 2.55 2.82
C CYS A 15 -4.63 2.59 2.54
N GLU A 16 -5.47 2.52 3.58
CA GLU A 16 -6.93 2.59 3.42
C GLU A 16 -7.41 3.92 2.84
N GLN A 17 -6.78 5.02 3.24
CA GLN A 17 -7.15 6.37 2.80
C GLN A 17 -6.59 6.73 1.42
N LYS A 18 -5.39 6.25 1.07
CA LYS A 18 -4.62 6.74 -0.08
C LYS A 18 -4.57 5.80 -1.28
N ARG A 19 -4.95 4.54 -1.11
CA ARG A 19 -4.96 3.54 -2.19
C ARG A 19 -5.83 3.97 -3.37
N GLN A 20 -5.40 3.56 -4.56
CA GLN A 20 -6.12 3.70 -5.82
C GLN A 20 -6.20 2.34 -6.53
N THR A 21 -7.09 2.20 -7.51
CA THR A 21 -7.29 0.93 -8.23
C THR A 21 -5.99 0.39 -8.85
N GLY A 22 -5.17 1.28 -9.43
CA GLY A 22 -3.88 0.91 -10.03
C GLY A 22 -2.86 0.36 -9.03
N ASP A 23 -2.92 0.77 -7.75
CA ASP A 23 -1.98 0.29 -6.73
C ASP A 23 -2.17 -1.21 -6.47
N TYR A 24 -3.41 -1.70 -6.55
CA TYR A 24 -3.70 -3.13 -6.41
C TYR A 24 -3.16 -3.95 -7.58
N GLN A 25 -3.15 -3.38 -8.80
CA GLN A 25 -2.56 -4.05 -9.95
C GLN A 25 -1.04 -4.19 -9.78
N THR A 26 -0.38 -3.11 -9.35
CA THR A 26 1.05 -3.13 -9.05
C THR A 26 1.37 -4.11 -7.93
N LEU A 27 0.58 -4.10 -6.84
CA LEU A 27 0.73 -5.03 -5.73
C LEU A 27 0.58 -6.49 -6.19
N ALA A 28 -0.40 -6.79 -7.03
CA ALA A 28 -0.64 -8.11 -7.59
C ALA A 28 0.56 -8.61 -8.39
N ASN A 29 1.12 -7.76 -9.26
CA ASN A 29 2.33 -8.06 -10.03
C ASN A 29 3.53 -8.33 -9.12
N VAL A 30 3.75 -7.52 -8.08
CA VAL A 30 4.84 -7.72 -7.11
C VAL A 30 4.69 -9.01 -6.31
N LEU A 31 3.45 -9.37 -5.96
CA LEU A 31 3.14 -10.58 -5.20
C LEU A 31 3.09 -11.86 -6.07
N GLY A 32 3.08 -11.74 -7.40
CA GLY A 32 2.91 -12.87 -8.31
C GLY A 32 1.52 -13.50 -8.23
N VAL A 33 0.48 -12.69 -7.97
CA VAL A 33 -0.92 -13.14 -7.84
C VAL A 33 -1.84 -12.28 -8.70
N ASN A 34 -3.11 -12.67 -8.82
CA ASN A 34 -4.12 -11.81 -9.45
C ASN A 34 -4.58 -10.67 -8.51
N THR A 35 -5.24 -9.67 -9.08
CA THR A 35 -5.64 -8.45 -8.38
C THR A 35 -6.63 -8.71 -7.23
N ASP A 36 -7.51 -9.69 -7.35
CA ASP A 36 -8.45 -10.04 -6.29
C ASP A 36 -7.75 -10.71 -5.12
N ALA A 37 -6.79 -11.61 -5.38
CA ALA A 37 -5.95 -12.22 -4.35
C ALA A 37 -5.11 -11.16 -3.61
N ALA A 38 -4.58 -10.16 -4.33
CA ALA A 38 -3.88 -9.03 -3.71
C ALA A 38 -4.80 -8.21 -2.81
N ARG A 39 -6.03 -7.89 -3.27
CA ARG A 39 -7.05 -7.20 -2.45
C ARG A 39 -7.40 -7.99 -1.19
N MET A 40 -7.56 -9.31 -1.32
CA MET A 40 -7.85 -10.18 -0.17
C MET A 40 -6.75 -10.17 0.88
N GLN A 41 -5.48 -10.12 0.47
CA GLN A 41 -4.37 -10.01 1.41
C GLN A 41 -4.38 -8.66 2.16
N ILE A 42 -4.77 -7.57 1.50
CA ILE A 42 -4.94 -6.25 2.12
C ILE A 42 -6.14 -6.23 3.06
N TYR A 43 -7.27 -6.81 2.66
CA TYR A 43 -8.44 -6.97 3.52
C TYR A 43 -8.12 -7.74 4.81
N ARG A 44 -7.33 -8.82 4.69
CA ARG A 44 -6.82 -9.60 5.82
C ARG A 44 -5.69 -8.93 6.60
N LYS A 45 -5.25 -7.73 6.18
CA LYS A 45 -4.15 -6.97 6.78
C LYS A 45 -2.86 -7.80 6.90
N THR A 46 -2.58 -8.60 5.87
CA THR A 46 -1.34 -9.36 5.81
C THR A 46 -0.17 -8.38 5.80
N GLU A 47 0.72 -8.47 6.78
CA GLU A 47 1.79 -7.49 6.99
C GLU A 47 2.62 -7.24 5.73
N LYS A 48 3.06 -8.33 5.07
CA LYS A 48 3.80 -8.25 3.80
C LYS A 48 3.07 -7.43 2.73
N ALA A 49 1.77 -7.69 2.53
CA ALA A 49 0.98 -7.02 1.50
C ALA A 49 0.77 -5.54 1.84
N VAL A 50 0.47 -5.23 3.11
CA VAL A 50 0.29 -3.85 3.61
C VAL A 50 1.58 -3.04 3.44
N MET A 51 2.73 -3.61 3.80
CA MET A 51 4.03 -2.94 3.69
C MET A 51 4.44 -2.66 2.23
N ILE A 52 4.13 -3.60 1.32
CA ILE A 52 4.37 -3.39 -0.12
C ILE A 52 3.43 -2.30 -0.66
N LEU A 53 2.14 -2.37 -0.34
CA LEU A 53 1.15 -1.38 -0.77
C LEU A 53 1.51 0.03 -0.28
N TYR A 54 1.97 0.15 0.96
CA TYR A 54 2.45 1.41 1.52
C TYR A 54 3.56 2.04 0.69
N LYS A 55 4.58 1.24 0.30
CA LYS A 55 5.69 1.70 -0.53
C LYS A 55 5.22 2.13 -1.92
N ILE A 56 4.33 1.35 -2.55
CA ILE A 56 3.74 1.68 -3.86
C ILE A 56 3.03 3.05 -3.78
N ILE A 57 2.18 3.25 -2.78
CA ILE A 57 1.43 4.49 -2.61
C ILE A 57 2.37 5.68 -2.36
N LYS A 58 3.39 5.52 -1.50
CA LYS A 58 4.36 6.59 -1.24
C LYS A 58 5.09 7.04 -2.50
N GLN A 59 5.66 6.10 -3.24
CA GLN A 59 6.39 6.41 -4.47
C GLN A 59 5.48 7.07 -5.51
N ARG A 60 4.23 6.59 -5.65
CA ARG A 60 3.25 7.21 -6.54
C ARG A 60 2.92 8.65 -6.15
N GLU A 61 2.72 8.93 -4.86
CA GLU A 61 2.41 10.28 -4.38
C GLU A 61 3.63 11.21 -4.48
N GLU A 62 4.85 10.70 -4.29
CA GLU A 62 6.10 11.43 -4.53
C GLU A 62 6.23 11.82 -6.00
N LEU A 63 5.99 10.88 -6.92
CA LEU A 63 6.02 11.13 -8.36
C LEU A 63 5.00 12.20 -8.78
N LYS A 64 3.77 12.16 -8.23
CA LYS A 64 2.77 13.21 -8.50
C LYS A 64 3.26 14.59 -8.09
N LYS A 65 3.87 14.71 -6.91
CA LYS A 65 4.41 15.99 -6.43
C LYS A 65 5.53 16.51 -7.32
N GLU A 66 6.40 15.63 -7.81
CA GLU A 66 7.49 15.99 -8.72
C GLU A 66 6.97 16.67 -9.99
N TYR A 67 5.91 16.13 -10.60
CA TYR A 67 5.32 16.70 -11.82
C TYR A 67 4.31 17.84 -11.57
N GLN A 68 3.76 17.98 -10.36
CA GLN A 68 2.88 19.11 -10.00
C GLN A 68 3.65 20.38 -9.60
N ASN A 69 4.90 20.23 -9.16
CA ASN A 69 5.79 21.34 -8.80
C ASN A 69 6.70 21.77 -9.97
N GLN A 70 6.41 21.31 -11.19
CA GLN A 70 6.91 21.87 -12.45
C GLN A 70 6.01 23.01 -12.90
#